data_AF-A0AAV7DIJ8-F1
#
_entry.id   AF-A0AAV7DIJ8-F1
#
_cell.length_a   1.000
_cell.length_b   1.000
_cell.length_c   1.000
_cell.angle_alpha   90.00
_cell.angle_beta   90.00
_cell.angle_gamma   90.00
#
_symmetry.space_group_name_H-M   'P 1'
#
loop_
_entity.id
_entity.type
_entity.pdbx_description
1 polymer ?
#
loop_
_entity_poly.entity_id
_entity_poly.type
_entity_poly.pdbx_seq_one_letter_code
_entity_poly.pdbx_strand_id
1 'polypeptide(L)'
;MCIIFFKFDPRPVSKNAYRLILAANRDEYYRRPSKPADFWASNNEILSGLDMETGKEGGTWLGITKRGKFAALTNYLQPKIDVNAKGRGALVANFLTSDLDSFTYMKKISSEGHLYNAFNLLAADFNNSKGDVVYYYGSKGERDPLPLKPGLYGLSCGLLDTPWKKLQHGKNLFADIIKKSQDIAREDLVQELIKVMNNEEP
;
A
#
# COMPACT_ATOMS: atom_id res chain seq x y z
N MET A 1 13.96 4.60 1.67
CA MET A 1 12.83 4.94 0.76
C MET A 1 11.64 4.05 1.11
N CYS A 2 10.40 4.56 1.09
CA CYS A 2 9.21 3.70 1.21
C CYS A 2 9.11 2.79 -0.01
N ILE A 3 8.80 1.51 0.22
CA ILE A 3 8.72 0.46 -0.78
C ILE A 3 7.57 -0.47 -0.40
N ILE A 4 6.82 -0.91 -1.41
CA ILE A 4 5.78 -1.92 -1.33
C ILE A 4 6.05 -2.93 -2.44
N PHE A 5 6.14 -4.20 -2.07
CA PHE A 5 6.05 -5.33 -3.00
C PHE A 5 4.73 -6.03 -2.76
N PHE A 6 3.99 -6.32 -3.82
CA PHE A 6 2.74 -7.05 -3.66
C PHE A 6 2.42 -7.97 -4.83
N LYS A 7 1.77 -9.08 -4.50
CA LYS A 7 1.13 -10.02 -5.42
C LYS A 7 -0.37 -9.90 -5.24
N PHE A 8 -1.08 -9.62 -6.33
CA PHE A 8 -2.54 -9.63 -6.35
C PHE A 8 -3.05 -10.70 -7.32
N ASP A 9 -4.04 -11.47 -6.88
CA ASP A 9 -4.71 -12.50 -7.67
C ASP A 9 -6.13 -12.75 -7.14
N PRO A 10 -7.18 -12.40 -7.91
CA PRO A 10 -8.57 -12.52 -7.46
C PRO A 10 -9.06 -13.98 -7.42
N ARG A 11 -8.35 -14.93 -8.04
CA ARG A 11 -8.77 -16.34 -8.15
C ARG A 11 -7.59 -17.28 -7.94
N PRO A 12 -7.03 -17.32 -6.73
CA PRO A 12 -5.83 -18.07 -6.47
C PRO A 12 -6.16 -19.59 -6.39
N VAL A 13 -5.37 -20.45 -7.04
CA VAL A 13 -5.77 -21.84 -7.39
C VAL A 13 -5.17 -22.93 -6.50
N SER A 14 -4.39 -22.60 -5.46
CA SER A 14 -3.71 -23.58 -4.60
C SER A 14 -4.19 -23.58 -3.15
N LYS A 15 -3.87 -24.64 -2.41
CA LYS A 15 -4.32 -24.85 -1.01
C LYS A 15 -3.84 -23.76 -0.04
N ASN A 16 -2.68 -23.15 -0.32
CA ASN A 16 -2.07 -22.06 0.47
C ASN A 16 -2.10 -20.72 -0.29
N ALA A 17 -3.11 -20.51 -1.14
CA ALA A 17 -3.10 -19.40 -2.06
C ALA A 17 -3.77 -18.15 -1.49
N TYR A 18 -3.04 -17.04 -1.49
CA TYR A 18 -3.51 -15.75 -1.00
C TYR A 18 -3.99 -14.85 -2.15
N ARG A 19 -5.08 -14.11 -1.90
CA ARG A 19 -5.62 -13.08 -2.82
C ARG A 19 -4.66 -11.89 -2.92
N LEU A 20 -4.06 -11.53 -1.79
CA LEU A 20 -3.05 -10.49 -1.65
C LEU A 20 -1.90 -11.00 -0.77
N ILE A 21 -0.67 -10.89 -1.26
CA ILE A 21 0.54 -10.97 -0.44
C ILE A 21 1.23 -9.62 -0.58
N LEU A 22 1.54 -8.96 0.53
CA LEU A 22 2.14 -7.64 0.52
C LEU A 22 3.23 -7.54 1.59
N ALA A 23 4.37 -7.00 1.19
CA ALA A 23 5.46 -6.62 2.07
C ALA A 23 5.77 -5.14 1.83
N ALA A 24 5.82 -4.35 2.91
CA ALA A 24 6.02 -2.92 2.82
C ALA A 24 6.86 -2.42 3.99
N ASN A 25 7.68 -1.40 3.73
CA ASN A 25 8.31 -0.60 4.77
C ASN A 25 7.74 0.81 4.76
N ARG A 26 7.87 1.47 5.90
CA ARG A 26 7.66 2.91 6.04
C ARG A 26 9.00 3.55 6.33
N ASP A 27 9.56 4.22 5.35
CA ASP A 27 10.77 5.02 5.53
C ASP A 27 10.40 6.42 5.95
N GLU A 28 10.69 6.74 7.20
CA GLU A 28 10.31 8.00 7.84
C GLU A 28 11.27 8.27 9.00
N TYR A 29 11.31 9.51 9.49
CA TYR A 29 12.14 9.88 10.63
C TYR A 29 11.83 9.00 11.86
N TYR A 30 12.86 8.39 12.44
CA TYR A 30 12.74 7.59 13.67
C TYR A 30 12.06 8.35 14.83
N ARG A 31 12.25 9.67 14.90
CA ARG A 31 11.63 10.53 15.92
C ARG A 31 10.15 10.80 15.70
N ARG A 32 9.60 10.48 14.51
CA ARG A 32 8.19 10.71 14.21
C ARG A 32 7.36 9.61 14.89
N PRO A 33 6.58 9.94 15.93
CA PRO A 33 5.91 8.93 16.72
C PRO A 33 4.80 8.25 15.91
N SER A 34 4.64 6.95 16.10
CA SER A 34 3.56 6.16 15.50
C SER A 34 3.14 5.02 16.44
N LYS A 35 1.91 4.54 16.29
CA LYS A 35 1.44 3.31 16.91
C LYS A 35 1.72 2.12 15.99
N PRO A 36 2.08 0.94 16.56
CA PRO A 36 2.14 -0.30 15.80
C PRO A 36 0.77 -0.64 15.20
N ALA A 37 0.76 -1.52 14.20
CA ALA A 37 -0.48 -1.96 13.60
C ALA A 37 -1.34 -2.71 14.61
N ASP A 38 -2.55 -2.21 14.84
CA ASP A 38 -3.55 -2.83 15.69
C ASP A 38 -4.96 -2.46 15.20
N PHE A 39 -5.98 -3.13 15.72
CA PHE A 39 -7.36 -2.72 15.49
C PHE A 39 -7.61 -1.37 16.17
N TRP A 40 -8.23 -0.44 15.46
CA TRP A 40 -8.48 0.89 16.01
C TRP A 40 -9.49 0.82 17.16
N ALA A 41 -9.19 1.52 18.25
CA ALA A 41 -10.10 1.59 19.40
C ALA A 41 -11.46 2.22 19.04
N SER A 42 -11.47 3.20 18.13
CA SER A 42 -12.68 3.86 17.64
C SER A 42 -13.46 3.05 16.60
N ASN A 43 -12.79 2.10 15.93
CA ASN A 43 -13.39 1.25 14.91
C ASN A 43 -12.61 -0.08 14.82
N ASN A 44 -13.11 -1.09 15.52
CA ASN A 44 -12.45 -2.40 15.61
C ASN A 44 -12.48 -3.21 14.29
N GLU A 45 -12.99 -2.64 13.20
CA GLU A 45 -12.96 -3.24 11.87
C GLU A 45 -11.68 -2.91 11.10
N ILE A 46 -10.94 -1.87 11.51
CA ILE A 46 -9.78 -1.35 10.76
C ILE A 46 -8.49 -1.76 11.47
N LEU A 47 -7.61 -2.47 10.75
CA LEU A 47 -6.26 -2.81 11.17
C LEU A 47 -5.26 -1.90 10.43
N SER A 48 -4.55 -1.05 11.16
CA SER A 48 -3.46 -0.24 10.61
C SER A 48 -2.53 0.29 11.70
N GLY A 49 -1.32 0.69 11.31
CA GLY A 49 -0.54 1.61 12.14
C GLY A 49 -1.17 3.01 12.13
N LEU A 50 -0.92 3.81 13.16
CA LEU A 50 -1.42 5.19 13.25
C LEU A 50 -0.27 6.18 13.42
N ASP A 51 -0.34 7.29 12.69
CA ASP A 51 0.52 8.44 12.91
C ASP A 51 0.12 9.14 14.20
N MET A 52 1.12 9.49 15.02
CA MET A 52 0.94 10.18 16.29
C MET A 52 1.66 11.53 16.30
N GLU A 53 2.21 11.97 15.17
CA GLU A 53 2.82 13.29 15.04
C GLU A 53 1.77 14.38 15.25
N THR A 54 2.13 15.41 16.01
CA THR A 54 1.23 16.51 16.34
C THR A 54 0.72 17.23 15.09
N GLY A 55 -0.61 17.32 14.96
CA GLY A 55 -1.30 17.86 13.79
C GLY A 55 -1.45 16.87 12.62
N LYS A 56 -1.04 15.62 12.77
CA LYS A 56 -1.17 14.52 11.80
C LYS A 56 -1.80 13.27 12.41
N GLU A 57 -2.27 13.34 13.65
CA GLU A 57 -2.82 12.21 14.39
C GLU A 57 -4.01 11.58 13.65
N GLY A 58 -4.09 10.25 13.72
CA GLY A 58 -5.13 9.48 13.04
C GLY A 58 -4.87 9.24 11.55
N GLY A 59 -3.81 9.83 10.98
CA GLY A 59 -3.31 9.45 9.67
C GLY A 59 -2.78 8.01 9.65
N THR A 60 -2.81 7.37 8.49
CA THR A 60 -2.17 6.07 8.27
C THR A 60 -1.60 5.96 6.85
N TRP A 61 -0.69 5.01 6.64
CA TRP A 61 0.02 4.76 5.38
C TRP A 61 -0.32 3.40 4.77
N LEU A 62 -0.86 2.46 5.57
CA LEU A 62 -1.19 1.11 5.14
C LEU A 62 -2.23 0.54 6.11
N GLY A 63 -3.35 0.09 5.57
CA GLY A 63 -4.38 -0.55 6.40
C GLY A 63 -5.34 -1.42 5.61
N ILE A 64 -6.03 -2.29 6.34
CA ILE A 64 -7.05 -3.19 5.81
C ILE A 64 -8.21 -3.30 6.80
N THR A 65 -9.42 -3.48 6.29
CA THR A 65 -10.61 -3.73 7.09
C THR A 65 -10.97 -5.21 7.10
N LYS A 66 -11.67 -5.68 8.12
CA LYS A 66 -12.21 -7.07 8.15
C LYS A 66 -13.16 -7.36 6.98
N ARG A 67 -13.74 -6.32 6.38
CA ARG A 67 -14.62 -6.41 5.21
C ARG A 67 -13.88 -6.47 3.88
N GLY A 68 -12.55 -6.34 3.88
CA GLY A 68 -11.73 -6.47 2.68
C GLY A 68 -11.39 -5.15 1.98
N LYS A 69 -11.77 -3.98 2.51
CA LYS A 69 -11.21 -2.71 2.03
C LYS A 69 -9.75 -2.58 2.43
N PHE A 70 -8.88 -2.29 1.48
CA PHE A 70 -7.45 -2.14 1.67
C PHE A 70 -6.95 -0.85 1.02
N ALA A 71 -6.03 -0.14 1.67
CA ALA A 71 -5.31 0.95 1.03
C ALA A 71 -3.88 1.09 1.54
N ALA A 72 -3.02 1.61 0.67
CA ALA A 72 -1.62 1.88 0.97
C ALA A 72 -1.13 3.13 0.24
N LEU A 73 -0.23 3.87 0.86
CA LEU A 73 0.33 5.10 0.33
C LEU A 73 1.86 5.04 0.34
N THR A 74 2.48 5.44 -0.77
CA THR A 74 3.89 5.79 -0.81
C THR A 74 4.07 7.26 -1.17
N ASN A 75 5.13 7.87 -0.65
CA ASN A 75 5.56 9.19 -1.10
C ASN A 75 6.02 9.09 -2.57
N TYR A 76 5.93 10.18 -3.31
CA TYR A 76 6.61 10.33 -4.61
C TYR A 76 7.78 11.30 -4.44
N LEU A 77 8.94 10.96 -5.00
CA LEU A 77 10.14 11.79 -4.96
C LEU A 77 9.96 12.96 -5.93
N GLN A 78 9.71 14.15 -5.38
CA GLN A 78 9.58 15.38 -6.15
C GLN A 78 10.66 16.40 -5.76
N PRO A 79 11.16 17.21 -6.71
CA PRO A 79 12.23 18.18 -6.42
C PRO A 79 11.81 19.31 -5.46
N LYS A 80 10.56 19.77 -5.58
CA LYS A 80 10.02 20.89 -4.80
C LYS A 80 8.91 20.40 -3.88
N ILE A 81 9.00 20.70 -2.60
CA ILE A 81 7.96 20.42 -1.61
C ILE A 81 7.14 21.70 -1.38
N ASP A 82 5.81 21.57 -1.39
CA ASP A 82 4.90 22.62 -0.98
C ASP A 82 4.56 22.44 0.51
N VAL A 83 4.97 23.42 1.31
CA VAL A 83 4.75 23.43 2.77
C VAL A 83 3.29 23.66 3.14
N ASN A 84 2.48 24.22 2.23
CA ASN A 84 1.07 24.50 2.45
C ASN A 84 0.15 23.38 1.93
N ALA A 85 0.71 22.36 1.28
CA ALA A 85 -0.07 21.24 0.77
C ALA A 85 -0.71 20.43 1.91
N LYS A 86 -1.87 19.84 1.62
CA LYS A 86 -2.59 18.99 2.57
C LYS A 86 -1.76 17.77 2.96
N GLY A 87 -1.95 17.32 4.21
CA GLY A 87 -1.36 16.08 4.69
C GLY A 87 -1.94 14.86 3.97
N ARG A 88 -1.09 13.92 3.60
CA ARG A 88 -1.49 12.69 2.88
C ARG A 88 -1.96 11.57 3.80
N GLY A 89 -1.61 11.60 5.09
CA GLY A 89 -1.94 10.53 6.04
C GLY A 89 -3.43 10.24 6.16
N ALA A 90 -4.29 11.24 5.92
CA ALA A 90 -5.73 11.06 5.93
C ALA A 90 -6.26 10.29 4.70
N LEU A 91 -5.52 10.21 3.58
CA LEU A 91 -6.00 9.59 2.34
C LEU A 91 -6.31 8.10 2.53
N VAL A 92 -5.47 7.38 3.28
CA VAL A 92 -5.71 5.95 3.57
C VAL A 92 -6.80 5.81 4.62
N ALA A 93 -6.73 6.59 5.70
CA ALA A 93 -7.71 6.54 6.79
C ALA A 93 -9.14 6.81 6.29
N ASN A 94 -9.32 7.88 5.52
CA ASN A 94 -10.61 8.27 4.96
C ASN A 94 -11.21 7.20 4.04
N PHE A 95 -10.39 6.49 3.26
CA PHE A 95 -10.89 5.38 2.45
C PHE A 95 -11.43 4.25 3.32
N LEU A 96 -10.64 3.82 4.31
CA LEU A 96 -10.96 2.70 5.20
C LEU A 96 -12.20 2.96 6.07
N THR A 97 -12.49 4.23 6.40
CA THR A 97 -13.68 4.63 7.16
C THR A 97 -14.88 5.00 6.28
N SER A 98 -14.70 5.14 4.96
CA SER A 98 -15.79 5.52 4.06
C SER A 98 -16.57 4.31 3.53
N ASP A 99 -17.79 4.56 3.06
CA ASP A 99 -18.59 3.57 2.34
C ASP A 99 -18.29 3.51 0.83
N LEU A 100 -17.47 4.44 0.31
CA LEU A 100 -17.14 4.50 -1.12
C LEU A 100 -16.31 3.30 -1.57
N ASP A 101 -16.62 2.74 -2.74
CA ASP A 101 -15.75 1.75 -3.38
C ASP A 101 -14.43 2.38 -3.85
N SER A 102 -13.42 1.54 -4.06
CA SER A 102 -12.06 1.93 -4.46
C SER A 102 -12.05 2.77 -5.73
N PHE A 103 -12.85 2.48 -6.75
CA PHE A 103 -12.87 3.27 -7.98
C PHE A 103 -13.42 4.67 -7.72
N THR A 104 -14.58 4.75 -7.07
CA THR A 104 -15.23 6.03 -6.74
C THR A 104 -14.34 6.89 -5.84
N TYR A 105 -13.72 6.29 -4.82
CA TYR A 105 -12.79 6.98 -3.95
C TYR A 105 -11.56 7.48 -4.71
N MET A 106 -10.94 6.63 -5.54
CA MET A 106 -9.75 6.99 -6.30
C MET A 106 -10.03 8.09 -7.34
N LYS A 107 -11.22 8.08 -7.97
CA LYS A 107 -11.66 9.16 -8.87
C LYS A 107 -11.84 10.49 -8.15
N LYS A 108 -12.35 10.48 -6.92
CA LYS A 108 -12.39 11.69 -6.08
C LYS A 108 -10.98 12.18 -5.76
N ILE A 109 -10.08 11.30 -5.34
CA ILE A 109 -8.70 11.69 -5.04
C ILE A 109 -7.97 12.19 -6.28
N SER A 110 -8.24 11.66 -7.46
CA SER A 110 -7.57 12.10 -8.68
C SER A 110 -7.96 13.52 -9.12
N SER A 111 -9.17 13.99 -8.80
CA SER A 111 -9.54 15.39 -9.03
C SER A 111 -8.91 16.35 -8.00
N GLU A 112 -8.64 15.85 -6.78
CA GLU A 112 -8.05 16.60 -5.68
C GLU A 112 -6.51 16.46 -5.57
N GLY A 113 -5.87 15.67 -6.43
CA GLY A 113 -4.45 15.29 -6.30
C GLY A 113 -3.48 16.48 -6.24
N HIS A 114 -3.86 17.60 -6.87
CA HIS A 114 -3.11 18.87 -6.87
C HIS A 114 -3.03 19.55 -5.49
N LEU A 115 -3.89 19.17 -4.53
CA LEU A 115 -3.90 19.73 -3.18
C LEU A 115 -2.83 19.14 -2.24
N TYR A 116 -2.12 18.11 -2.70
CA TYR A 116 -1.15 17.34 -1.91
C TYR A 116 0.24 17.40 -2.54
N ASN A 117 1.28 17.26 -1.72
CA ASN A 117 2.60 16.87 -2.24
C ASN A 117 2.49 15.50 -2.92
N ALA A 118 3.29 15.24 -3.96
CA ALA A 118 3.08 14.06 -4.80
C ALA A 118 3.14 12.74 -4.04
N PHE A 119 2.33 11.79 -4.50
CA PHE A 119 2.13 10.52 -3.83
C PHE A 119 1.67 9.45 -4.81
N ASN A 120 1.75 8.21 -4.34
CA ASN A 120 1.06 7.08 -4.93
C ASN A 120 0.07 6.52 -3.93
N LEU A 121 -1.08 6.09 -4.42
CA LEU A 121 -2.14 5.49 -3.64
C LEU A 121 -2.57 4.18 -4.29
N LEU A 122 -2.70 3.15 -3.47
CA LEU A 122 -3.36 1.89 -3.79
C LEU A 122 -4.66 1.84 -2.99
N ALA A 123 -5.74 1.43 -3.64
CA ALA A 123 -7.02 1.15 -3.00
C ALA A 123 -7.60 -0.13 -3.59
N ALA A 124 -8.11 -1.01 -2.74
CA ALA A 124 -8.70 -2.27 -3.16
C ALA A 124 -9.96 -2.57 -2.37
N ASP A 125 -10.91 -3.22 -3.03
CA ASP A 125 -12.04 -3.87 -2.40
C ASP A 125 -11.90 -5.37 -2.63
N PHE A 126 -11.56 -6.10 -1.57
CA PHE A 126 -11.66 -7.54 -1.53
C PHE A 126 -13.05 -7.94 -1.03
N ASN A 127 -13.56 -9.06 -1.53
CA ASN A 127 -14.87 -9.59 -1.12
C ASN A 127 -16.09 -8.73 -1.54
N ASN A 128 -15.96 -7.98 -2.63
CA ASN A 128 -17.08 -7.30 -3.28
C ASN A 128 -17.89 -8.33 -4.11
N SER A 129 -19.21 -8.18 -4.18
CA SER A 129 -20.09 -8.97 -5.06
C SER A 129 -19.70 -8.86 -6.55
N LYS A 130 -18.95 -7.81 -6.92
CA LYS A 130 -18.42 -7.57 -8.28
C LYS A 130 -17.04 -8.20 -8.54
N GLY A 131 -16.48 -8.93 -7.57
CA GLY A 131 -15.12 -9.48 -7.61
C GLY A 131 -14.07 -8.54 -7.00
N ASP A 132 -12.87 -9.06 -6.76
CA ASP A 132 -11.80 -8.22 -6.21
C ASP A 132 -11.22 -7.29 -7.25
N VAL A 133 -10.97 -6.07 -6.81
CA VAL A 133 -10.35 -5.04 -7.62
C VAL A 133 -9.26 -4.33 -6.83
N VAL A 134 -8.18 -3.97 -7.52
CA VAL A 134 -7.11 -3.12 -6.99
C VAL A 134 -6.92 -1.97 -7.98
N TYR A 135 -6.99 -0.75 -7.49
CA TYR A 135 -6.72 0.47 -8.23
C TYR A 135 -5.42 1.10 -7.76
N TYR A 136 -4.70 1.68 -8.72
CA TYR A 136 -3.52 2.50 -8.49
C TYR A 136 -3.76 3.92 -9.00
N TYR A 137 -3.28 4.91 -8.27
CA TYR A 137 -3.21 6.30 -8.70
C TYR A 137 -1.88 6.90 -8.25
N GLY A 138 -1.13 7.46 -9.19
CA GLY A 138 0.05 8.27 -8.92
C GLY A 138 -0.24 9.71 -9.28
N SER A 139 -0.07 10.65 -8.34
CA SER A 139 -0.43 12.06 -8.55
C SER A 139 0.43 12.80 -9.59
N LYS A 140 1.50 12.15 -10.08
CA LYS A 140 2.38 12.60 -11.16
C LYS A 140 2.30 11.71 -12.40
N GLY A 141 1.38 10.74 -12.42
CA GLY A 141 1.14 9.85 -13.55
C GLY A 141 -0.11 10.26 -14.33
N GLU A 142 -0.82 9.25 -14.82
CA GLU A 142 -2.09 9.44 -15.53
C GLU A 142 -3.15 10.15 -14.69
N ARG A 143 -4.03 10.89 -15.36
CA ARG A 143 -5.11 11.64 -14.71
C ARG A 143 -6.10 10.73 -13.99
N ASP A 144 -6.33 9.54 -14.54
CA ASP A 144 -7.34 8.61 -14.07
C ASP A 144 -6.73 7.43 -13.30
N PRO A 145 -7.43 6.92 -12.27
CA PRO A 145 -7.00 5.70 -11.58
C PRO A 145 -6.93 4.51 -12.52
N LEU A 146 -5.86 3.72 -12.39
CA LEU A 146 -5.59 2.55 -13.20
C LEU A 146 -6.04 1.28 -12.45
N PRO A 147 -6.98 0.47 -13.00
CA PRO A 147 -7.22 -0.87 -12.48
C PRO A 147 -6.01 -1.77 -12.74
N LEU A 148 -5.53 -2.45 -11.70
CA LEU A 148 -4.43 -3.38 -11.81
C LEU A 148 -4.91 -4.77 -12.22
N LYS A 149 -4.17 -5.39 -13.12
CA LYS A 149 -4.37 -6.79 -13.50
C LYS A 149 -3.79 -7.71 -12.41
N PRO A 150 -4.19 -8.98 -12.35
CA PRO A 150 -3.50 -9.96 -11.50
C PRO A 150 -2.00 -10.02 -11.84
N GLY A 151 -1.13 -9.98 -10.84
CA GLY A 151 0.30 -9.92 -11.06
C GLY A 151 1.15 -9.53 -9.86
N LEU A 152 2.44 -9.34 -10.14
CA LEU A 152 3.49 -8.91 -9.19
C LEU A 152 3.88 -7.46 -9.47
N TYR A 153 3.90 -6.65 -8.42
CA TYR A 153 4.10 -5.21 -8.51
C TYR A 153 5.14 -4.73 -7.50
N GLY A 154 5.90 -3.70 -7.91
CA GLY A 154 6.76 -2.92 -7.04
C GLY A 154 6.34 -1.45 -7.07
N LEU A 155 6.21 -0.85 -5.89
CA LEU A 155 5.91 0.57 -5.75
C LEU A 155 6.88 1.19 -4.74
N SER A 156 7.43 2.35 -5.07
CA SER A 156 8.32 3.10 -4.16
C SER A 156 8.08 4.60 -4.29
N CYS A 157 9.13 5.42 -4.39
CA CYS A 157 9.04 6.86 -4.59
C CYS A 157 8.99 7.32 -6.05
N GLY A 158 8.85 6.40 -7.01
CA GLY A 158 8.48 6.71 -8.39
C GLY A 158 7.02 6.37 -8.68
N LEU A 159 6.62 6.42 -9.96
CA LEU A 159 5.37 5.80 -10.40
C LEU A 159 5.47 4.27 -10.29
N LEU A 160 4.32 3.58 -10.35
CA LEU A 160 4.24 2.12 -10.33
C LEU A 160 5.24 1.49 -11.32
N ASP A 161 6.01 0.51 -10.85
CA ASP A 161 7.02 -0.22 -11.61
C ASP A 161 8.12 0.65 -12.27
N THR A 162 8.35 1.87 -11.79
CA THR A 162 9.53 2.67 -12.19
C THR A 162 10.81 1.84 -11.94
N PRO A 163 11.71 1.68 -12.93
CA PRO A 163 12.79 0.68 -12.91
C PRO A 163 14.00 1.09 -12.06
N TRP A 164 13.78 1.45 -10.80
CA TRP A 164 14.86 1.66 -9.85
C TRP A 164 15.58 0.34 -9.56
N LYS A 165 16.91 0.33 -9.61
CA LYS A 165 17.73 -0.88 -9.36
C LYS A 165 17.30 -1.62 -8.09
N LYS A 166 17.19 -0.89 -6.97
CA LYS A 166 16.72 -1.42 -5.68
C LYS A 166 15.31 -2.02 -5.75
N LEU A 167 14.40 -1.36 -6.47
CA LEU A 167 13.02 -1.86 -6.61
C LEU A 167 12.98 -3.14 -7.44
N GLN A 168 13.73 -3.20 -8.55
CA GLN A 168 13.78 -4.38 -9.41
C GLN A 168 14.42 -5.57 -8.68
N HIS A 169 15.53 -5.35 -7.98
CA HIS A 169 16.18 -6.38 -7.18
C HIS A 169 15.24 -6.94 -6.09
N GLY A 170 14.64 -6.07 -5.27
CA GLY A 170 13.70 -6.51 -4.24
C GLY A 170 12.44 -7.17 -4.82
N LYS A 171 11.94 -6.72 -5.97
CA LYS A 171 10.81 -7.35 -6.68
C LYS A 171 11.17 -8.77 -7.15
N ASN A 172 12.41 -9.01 -7.58
CA ASN A 172 12.88 -10.35 -7.94
C ASN A 172 12.95 -11.27 -6.73
N LEU A 173 13.54 -10.82 -5.62
CA LEU A 173 13.57 -11.59 -4.36
C LEU A 173 12.16 -11.93 -3.87
N PHE A 174 11.27 -10.94 -3.90
CA PHE A 174 9.85 -11.12 -3.57
C PHE A 174 9.19 -12.15 -4.49
N ALA A 175 9.40 -12.07 -5.81
CA ALA A 175 8.84 -13.02 -6.77
C ALA A 175 9.29 -14.46 -6.50
N ASP A 176 10.54 -14.67 -6.09
CA ASP A 176 11.05 -15.99 -5.75
C ASP A 176 10.44 -16.55 -4.46
N ILE A 177 10.13 -15.70 -3.48
CA ILE A 177 9.35 -16.10 -2.30
C ILE A 177 7.93 -16.47 -2.70
N ILE A 178 7.28 -15.70 -3.59
CA ILE A 178 5.91 -16.00 -4.03
C ILE A 178 5.84 -17.37 -4.72
N LYS A 179 6.84 -17.77 -5.50
CA LYS A 179 6.90 -19.11 -6.09
C LYS A 179 6.91 -20.21 -5.01
N LYS A 180 7.70 -20.02 -3.95
CA LYS A 180 7.82 -20.95 -2.82
C LYS A 180 6.63 -20.92 -1.87
N SER A 181 5.86 -19.83 -1.86
CA SER A 181 4.77 -19.58 -0.91
C SER A 181 3.68 -20.66 -0.90
N GLN A 182 3.55 -21.44 -1.98
CA GLN A 182 2.57 -22.51 -2.08
C GLN A 182 2.94 -23.72 -1.21
N ASP A 183 4.23 -23.91 -0.92
CA ASP A 183 4.79 -25.11 -0.31
C ASP A 183 5.27 -24.90 1.13
N ILE A 184 5.16 -23.69 1.66
CA ILE A 184 5.64 -23.32 3.01
C ILE A 184 4.48 -22.89 3.92
N ALA A 185 4.71 -22.96 5.24
CA ALA A 185 3.74 -22.48 6.21
C ALA A 185 3.60 -20.94 6.15
N ARG A 186 2.49 -20.43 6.69
CA ARG A 186 2.21 -18.99 6.76
C ARG A 186 3.30 -18.25 7.50
N GLU A 187 3.76 -18.80 8.62
CA GLU A 187 4.77 -18.20 9.48
C GLU A 187 6.10 -18.08 8.76
N ASP A 188 6.50 -19.12 8.01
CA ASP A 188 7.71 -19.12 7.18
C ASP A 188 7.60 -18.09 6.06
N LEU A 189 6.44 -17.99 5.40
CA LEU A 189 6.20 -16.95 4.39
C LEU A 189 6.39 -15.54 4.99
N VAL A 190 5.85 -15.29 6.18
CA VAL A 190 6.02 -13.99 6.86
C VAL A 190 7.50 -13.71 7.15
N GLN A 191 8.25 -14.71 7.62
CA GLN A 191 9.69 -14.54 7.90
C GLN A 191 10.49 -14.27 6.63
N GLU A 192 10.23 -14.99 5.53
CA GLU A 192 10.87 -14.74 4.24
C GLU A 192 10.59 -13.33 3.71
N LEU A 193 9.35 -12.85 3.85
CA LEU A 193 8.99 -11.47 3.49
C LEU A 193 9.75 -10.45 4.34
N ILE A 194 9.87 -10.67 5.65
CA ILE A 194 10.65 -9.80 6.54
C ILE A 194 12.13 -9.79 6.14
N LYS A 195 12.71 -10.93 5.77
CA LYS A 195 14.11 -11.01 5.29
C LYS A 195 14.32 -10.13 4.05
N VAL A 196 13.40 -10.16 3.09
CA VAL A 196 13.48 -9.27 1.91
C VAL A 196 13.38 -7.80 2.28
N MET A 197 12.54 -7.45 3.26
CA MET A 197 12.41 -6.06 3.71
C MET A 197 13.62 -5.56 4.52
N ASN A 198 14.39 -6.48 5.11
CA ASN A 198 15.64 -6.20 5.82
C ASN A 198 16.89 -6.45 4.98
N ASN A 199 16.74 -6.64 3.66
CA ASN A 199 17.89 -6.86 2.79
C ASN A 199 18.80 -5.62 2.76
N GLU A 200 20.07 -5.83 3.07
CA GLU A 200 21.12 -4.80 3.12
C GLU A 200 21.93 -4.71 1.81
N GLU A 201 21.60 -5.53 0.81
CA GLU A 201 22.27 -5.48 -0.48
C GLU A 201 21.98 -4.12 -1.17
N PRO A 202 23.01 -3.49 -1.77
CA PRO A 202 22.93 -2.14 -2.32
C PRO A 202 21.99 -1.98 -3.53
#